data_AF-A0A6J7TUW6-F1
#
_entry.id   AF-A0A6J7TUW6-F1
#
_cell.length_a   1.000
_cell.length_b   1.000
_cell.length_c   1.000
_cell.angle_alpha   90.00
_cell.angle_beta   90.00
_cell.angle_gamma   90.00
#
_symmetry.space_group_name_H-M   'P 1'
#
loop_
_entity.id
_entity.type
_entity.pdbx_description
1 polymer ?
#
loop_
_entity_poly.entity_id
_entity_poly.type
_entity_poly.pdbx_seq_one_letter_code
_entity_poly.pdbx_strand_id
1 'polypeptide(L)'
;MIVHDVPLLVETGAQDRYQLVVIIEASMENRLQRLEKRGLSPELAKIRMQNQASDEERRKVADIVLNNDGPDSAIASIATELMEHRFLPFAAHIAGGIAARPGHHCPNELPEEAAFERVLERVNAISPAKHIAENVIEINNEDDAFLKMGFVHSLGGYTSCDPGRVVRLRTLQ
;
A
#
# COMPACT_ATOMS: atom_id res chain seq x y z
N MET A 1 -0.03 2.69 15.57
CA MET A 1 0.54 2.39 14.24
C MET A 1 1.96 1.89 14.43
N ILE A 2 2.38 0.91 13.63
CA ILE A 2 3.75 0.38 13.61
C ILE A 2 4.24 0.46 12.16
N VAL A 3 5.48 0.90 11.96
CA VAL A 3 6.13 0.91 10.64
C VAL A 3 7.16 -0.20 10.60
N HIS A 4 7.08 -1.05 9.58
CA HIS A 4 8.05 -2.11 9.34
C HIS A 4 8.92 -1.74 8.14
N ASP A 5 10.23 -1.65 8.35
CA ASP A 5 11.19 -1.53 7.25
C ASP A 5 11.56 -2.94 6.75
N VAL A 6 11.11 -3.27 5.54
CA VAL A 6 11.19 -4.64 4.97
C VAL A 6 11.88 -4.59 3.61
N PRO A 7 13.22 -4.77 3.56
CA PRO A 7 13.97 -4.65 2.31
C PRO A 7 13.64 -5.68 1.23
N LEU A 8 13.10 -6.85 1.61
CA LEU A 8 12.77 -7.97 0.72
C LEU A 8 11.26 -8.25 0.67
N LEU A 9 10.45 -7.18 0.73
CA LEU A 9 8.99 -7.29 0.83
C LEU A 9 8.38 -8.08 -0.34
N VAL A 10 8.76 -7.73 -1.56
CA VAL A 10 8.22 -8.33 -2.79
C VAL A 10 8.77 -9.74 -2.96
N GLU A 11 10.07 -9.91 -2.73
CA GLU A 11 10.80 -11.16 -2.90
C GLU A 11 10.26 -12.26 -1.97
N THR A 12 9.74 -11.88 -0.80
CA THR A 12 9.15 -12.81 0.18
C THR A 12 7.63 -12.92 0.08
N GLY A 13 6.98 -12.15 -0.81
CA GLY A 13 5.52 -12.08 -0.90
C GLY A 13 4.84 -11.60 0.40
N ALA A 14 5.53 -10.77 1.18
CA ALA A 14 5.07 -10.40 2.52
C ALA A 14 4.10 -9.21 2.53
N GLN A 15 3.85 -8.57 1.38
CA GLN A 15 2.96 -7.41 1.26
C GLN A 15 1.55 -7.63 1.83
N ASP A 16 0.98 -8.83 1.68
CA ASP A 16 -0.40 -9.13 2.09
C ASP A 16 -0.58 -9.15 3.62
N ARG A 17 0.52 -9.15 4.38
CA ARG A 17 0.52 -9.12 5.85
C ARG A 17 0.31 -7.72 6.42
N TYR A 18 0.43 -6.69 5.58
CA TYR A 18 0.37 -5.30 6.00
C TYR A 18 -0.94 -4.66 5.55
N GLN A 19 -1.46 -3.73 6.34
CA GLN A 19 -2.68 -3.01 5.99
C GLN A 19 -2.42 -1.98 4.88
N LEU A 20 -1.21 -1.40 4.87
CA LEU A 20 -0.76 -0.38 3.92
C LEU A 20 0.74 -0.56 3.63
N VAL A 21 1.12 -0.49 2.36
CA VAL A 21 2.49 -0.62 1.85
C VAL A 21 2.95 0.69 1.24
N VAL A 22 4.10 1.20 1.70
CA VAL A 22 4.77 2.37 1.11
C VAL A 22 6.06 1.91 0.46
N ILE A 23 6.23 2.19 -0.83
CA ILE A 23 7.49 1.98 -1.55
C ILE A 23 8.19 3.32 -1.74
N ILE A 24 9.47 3.37 -1.39
CA ILE A 24 10.32 4.53 -1.65
C ILE A 24 11.20 4.19 -2.85
N GLU A 25 11.10 5.00 -3.90
CA GLU A 25 11.86 4.86 -5.13
C GLU A 25 12.88 5.99 -5.29
N ALA A 26 13.92 5.72 -6.06
CA ALA A 26 14.83 6.72 -6.58
C ALA A 26 15.44 6.18 -7.88
N SER A 27 15.85 7.07 -8.77
CA SER A 27 16.63 6.73 -9.95
C SER A 27 17.84 5.85 -9.60
N MET A 28 18.20 4.97 -10.54
CA MET A 28 19.38 4.12 -10.41
C MET A 28 20.65 4.95 -10.11
N GLU A 29 20.79 6.09 -10.79
CA GLU A 29 21.91 6.99 -10.62
C GLU A 29 22.00 7.53 -9.17
N ASN A 30 20.90 8.07 -8.63
CA ASN A 30 20.89 8.59 -7.26
C ASN A 30 21.11 7.49 -6.21
N ARG A 31 20.56 6.29 -6.43
CA ARG A 31 20.80 5.13 -5.55
C ARG A 31 22.28 4.77 -5.50
N LEU A 32 22.94 4.68 -6.67
CA LEU A 32 24.36 4.37 -6.77
C LEU A 32 25.22 5.45 -6.11
N GLN A 33 24.98 6.73 -6.41
CA GLN A 33 25.71 7.85 -5.81
C GLN A 33 25.59 7.86 -4.28
N ARG A 34 24.41 7.55 -3.73
CA ARG A 34 24.19 7.49 -2.27
C ARG A 34 24.88 6.29 -1.63
N LEU A 35 24.90 5.13 -2.29
CA LEU A 35 25.60 3.94 -1.82
C LEU A 35 27.12 4.11 -1.85
N GLU A 36 27.64 4.77 -2.87
CA GLU A 36 29.05 5.13 -2.98
C GLU A 36 29.48 6.07 -1.85
N LYS A 37 28.69 7.11 -1.56
CA LYS A 37 28.90 7.99 -0.40
C LYS A 37 28.86 7.26 0.95
N ARG A 38 28.19 6.11 1.02
CA ARG A 38 28.15 5.22 2.20
C ARG A 38 29.28 4.18 2.21
N GLY A 39 30.23 4.26 1.28
CA GLY A 39 31.41 3.40 1.21
C GLY A 39 31.21 2.09 0.45
N LEU A 40 30.12 1.92 -0.31
CA LEU A 40 29.91 0.73 -1.14
C LEU A 40 30.42 0.97 -2.56
N SER A 41 31.29 0.08 -3.07
CA SER A 41 31.77 0.19 -4.46
C SER A 41 30.60 0.15 -5.46
N PRO A 42 30.64 0.95 -6.53
CA PRO A 42 29.59 0.97 -7.56
C PRO A 42 29.28 -0.41 -8.16
N GLU A 43 30.28 -1.28 -8.33
CA GLU A 43 30.12 -2.62 -8.89
C GLU A 43 29.29 -3.53 -7.96
N LEU A 44 29.64 -3.58 -6.67
CA LEU A 44 28.86 -4.32 -5.67
C LEU A 44 27.44 -3.74 -5.51
N ALA A 45 27.29 -2.42 -5.58
CA ALA A 45 25.99 -1.78 -5.52
C ALA A 45 25.08 -2.24 -6.68
N LYS A 46 25.61 -2.25 -7.92
CA LYS A 46 24.87 -2.75 -9.10
C LYS A 46 24.47 -4.21 -8.95
N ILE A 47 25.39 -5.08 -8.51
CA ILE A 47 25.08 -6.51 -8.30
C ILE A 47 23.95 -6.68 -7.29
N ARG A 48 23.98 -5.95 -6.16
CA ARG A 48 22.90 -6.00 -5.16
C ARG A 48 21.56 -5.57 -5.75
N MET A 49 21.55 -4.47 -6.50
CA MET A 49 20.33 -3.91 -7.08
C MET A 49 19.72 -4.82 -8.16
N GLN A 50 20.56 -5.54 -8.92
CA GLN A 50 20.09 -6.49 -9.94
C GLN A 50 19.45 -7.75 -9.36
N ASN A 51 19.78 -8.11 -8.12
CA ASN A 51 19.24 -9.29 -7.44
C ASN A 51 17.96 -9.00 -6.63
N GLN A 52 17.45 -7.77 -6.66
CA GLN A 52 16.24 -7.34 -5.99
C GLN A 52 15.09 -7.19 -6.98
N ALA A 53 13.87 -7.12 -6.46
CA ALA A 53 12.69 -6.81 -7.25
C ALA A 53 12.84 -5.49 -8.02
N SER A 54 12.39 -5.50 -9.27
CA SER A 54 12.36 -4.33 -10.14
C SER A 54 11.49 -3.23 -9.54
N ASP A 55 11.68 -1.99 -10.01
CA ASP A 55 10.82 -0.86 -9.62
C ASP A 55 9.36 -1.17 -10.03
N GLU A 56 9.12 -1.82 -11.17
CA GLU A 56 7.77 -2.20 -11.60
C GLU A 56 7.11 -3.22 -10.66
N GLU A 57 7.80 -4.28 -10.27
CA GLU A 57 7.28 -5.28 -9.33
C GLU A 57 6.97 -4.66 -7.97
N ARG A 58 7.84 -3.75 -7.49
CA ARG A 58 7.60 -3.00 -6.26
C ARG A 58 6.40 -2.08 -6.37
N ARG A 59 6.23 -1.36 -7.49
CA ARG A 59 5.05 -0.51 -7.71
C ARG A 59 3.76 -1.30 -7.73
N LYS A 60 3.74 -2.57 -8.18
CA LYS A 60 2.52 -3.39 -8.18
C LYS A 60 1.98 -3.62 -6.77
N VAL A 61 2.86 -3.82 -5.78
CA VAL A 61 2.42 -4.09 -4.39
C VAL A 61 2.21 -2.83 -3.52
N ALA A 62 2.53 -1.63 -4.03
CA ALA A 62 2.60 -0.41 -3.22
C ALA A 62 1.27 0.37 -3.12
N ASP A 63 0.72 0.61 -1.93
CA ASP A 63 -0.42 1.54 -1.79
C ASP A 63 -0.02 3.01 -2.00
N ILE A 64 1.27 3.30 -1.83
CA ILE A 64 1.90 4.62 -1.95
C ILE A 64 3.30 4.43 -2.54
N VAL A 65 3.66 5.24 -3.54
CA VAL A 65 5.01 5.29 -4.10
C VAL A 65 5.60 6.68 -3.88
N LEU A 66 6.68 6.77 -3.10
CA LEU A 66 7.36 8.03 -2.81
C LEU A 66 8.64 8.15 -3.64
N ASN A 67 8.75 9.23 -4.42
CA ASN A 67 9.97 9.53 -5.17
C ASN A 67 10.99 10.29 -4.31
N ASN A 68 12.13 9.66 -4.06
CA ASN A 68 13.25 10.17 -3.27
C ASN A 68 14.44 10.60 -4.16
N ASP A 69 14.21 11.06 -5.38
CA ASP A 69 15.24 11.69 -6.23
C ASP A 69 15.51 13.15 -5.83
N GLY A 70 14.56 13.78 -5.15
CA GLY A 70 14.66 15.14 -4.65
C GLY A 70 15.53 15.29 -3.38
N PRO A 71 15.56 16.50 -2.80
CA PRO A 71 16.18 16.73 -1.50
C PRO A 71 15.41 16.01 -0.38
N ASP A 72 16.09 15.68 0.71
CA ASP A 72 15.50 15.00 1.88
C ASP A 72 14.26 15.74 2.43
N SER A 73 14.23 17.07 2.33
CA SER A 73 13.09 17.90 2.74
C SER A 73 11.81 17.61 1.95
N ALA A 74 11.91 17.22 0.68
CA ALA A 74 10.74 16.90 -0.14
C ALA A 74 10.05 15.63 0.36
N ILE A 75 10.83 14.58 0.68
CA ILE A 75 10.31 13.34 1.27
C ILE A 75 9.74 13.59 2.67
N ALA A 76 10.41 14.41 3.48
CA ALA A 76 9.90 14.75 4.81
C ALA A 76 8.54 15.47 4.74
N SER A 77 8.37 16.39 3.79
CA SER A 77 7.11 17.11 3.58
C SER A 77 5.98 16.16 3.21
N ILE A 78 6.16 15.32 2.18
CA ILE A 78 5.11 14.39 1.74
C ILE A 78 4.80 13.32 2.80
N ALA A 79 5.80 12.87 3.57
CA ALA A 79 5.59 11.95 4.68
C ALA A 79 4.75 12.59 5.80
N THR A 80 4.92 13.90 6.04
CA THR A 80 4.12 14.66 7.01
C THR A 80 2.68 14.78 6.53
N GLU A 81 2.46 15.16 5.28
CA GLU A 81 1.10 15.22 4.69
C GLU A 81 0.42 13.85 4.72
N LEU A 82 1.12 12.78 4.37
CA LEU A 82 0.59 11.41 4.45
C LEU A 82 0.25 10.99 5.89
N MET A 83 1.06 11.41 6.86
CA MET A 83 0.78 11.15 8.27
C MET A 83 -0.56 11.77 8.68
N GLU A 84 -0.75 13.05 8.38
CA GLU A 84 -1.92 13.83 8.78
C GLU A 84 -3.19 13.41 8.01
N HIS A 85 -3.06 13.16 6.71
CA HIS A 85 -4.20 13.00 5.82
C HIS A 85 -4.51 11.55 5.46
N ARG A 86 -3.65 10.57 5.76
CA ARG A 86 -3.96 9.16 5.46
C ARG A 86 -3.62 8.21 6.61
N PHE A 87 -2.40 8.23 7.14
CA PHE A 87 -1.96 7.22 8.13
C PHE A 87 -2.67 7.36 9.47
N LEU A 88 -2.71 8.57 10.06
CA LEU A 88 -3.41 8.78 11.32
C LEU A 88 -4.93 8.59 11.19
N PRO A 89 -5.60 9.13 10.16
CA PRO A 89 -7.02 8.84 9.94
C PRO A 89 -7.30 7.34 9.73
N PHE A 90 -6.49 6.63 8.95
CA PHE A 90 -6.65 5.19 8.74
C PHE A 90 -6.49 4.41 10.06
N ALA A 91 -5.45 4.71 10.84
CA ALA A 91 -5.25 4.09 12.14
C ALA A 91 -6.42 4.37 13.11
N ALA A 92 -6.93 5.60 13.12
CA ALA A 92 -8.10 5.98 13.92
C ALA A 92 -9.37 5.24 13.46
N HIS A 93 -9.56 5.09 12.14
CA HIS A 93 -10.67 4.34 11.58
C HIS A 93 -10.64 2.86 11.99
N ILE A 94 -9.48 2.20 11.90
CA ILE A 94 -9.31 0.82 12.36
C ILE A 94 -9.63 0.71 13.86
N ALA A 95 -9.03 1.58 14.69
CA ALA A 95 -9.23 1.53 16.14
C ALA A 95 -10.68 1.82 16.56
N GLY A 96 -11.38 2.68 15.82
CA GLY A 96 -12.76 3.06 16.08
C GLY A 96 -13.81 2.17 15.41
N GLY A 97 -13.42 1.21 14.57
CA GLY A 97 -14.36 0.43 13.77
C GLY A 97 -15.12 1.28 12.73
N ILE A 98 -14.49 2.33 12.20
CA ILE A 98 -15.13 3.32 11.33
C ILE A 98 -14.83 2.99 9.87
N ALA A 99 -15.88 2.87 9.06
CA ALA A 99 -15.74 2.72 7.61
C ALA A 99 -15.32 4.03 6.94
N ALA A 100 -14.39 3.96 6.00
CA ALA A 100 -14.00 5.10 5.18
C ALA A 100 -15.17 5.57 4.30
N ARG A 101 -15.15 6.87 3.97
CA ARG A 101 -16.17 7.51 3.13
C ARG A 101 -15.50 8.20 1.94
N PRO A 102 -16.16 8.24 0.76
CA PRO A 102 -15.64 8.97 -0.39
C PRO A 102 -15.46 10.45 -0.10
N GLY A 103 -14.54 11.09 -0.82
CA GLY A 103 -14.29 12.54 -0.74
C GLY A 103 -13.27 12.97 0.31
N HIS A 104 -12.64 12.03 1.01
CA HIS A 104 -11.45 12.32 1.81
C HIS A 104 -10.25 12.51 0.89
N HIS A 105 -9.60 13.67 0.95
CA HIS A 105 -8.42 13.93 0.14
C HIS A 105 -7.19 13.24 0.75
N CYS A 106 -6.52 12.40 -0.02
CA CYS A 106 -5.22 11.85 0.36
C CYS A 106 -4.11 12.37 -0.57
N PRO A 107 -2.94 12.73 -0.02
CA PRO A 107 -1.80 13.10 -0.84
C PRO A 107 -1.18 11.85 -1.49
N ASN A 108 -0.51 12.05 -2.62
CA ASN A 108 0.21 11.01 -3.37
C ASN A 108 -0.67 9.80 -3.75
N GLU A 109 -1.88 10.07 -4.23
CA GLU A 109 -2.78 9.05 -4.74
C GLU A 109 -2.21 8.42 -6.01
N LEU A 110 -2.15 7.08 -6.02
CA LEU A 110 -1.83 6.30 -7.21
C LEU A 110 -3.03 6.31 -8.16
N PRO A 111 -2.81 6.09 -9.47
CA PRO A 111 -3.90 5.94 -10.43
C PRO A 111 -4.95 4.96 -9.93
N GLU A 112 -6.23 5.31 -10.11
CA GLU A 112 -7.35 4.59 -9.51
C GLU A 112 -7.31 3.09 -9.81
N GLU A 113 -7.06 2.73 -11.07
CA GLU A 113 -6.94 1.36 -11.59
C GLU A 113 -5.89 0.55 -10.81
N ALA A 114 -4.63 1.02 -10.77
CA ALA A 114 -3.53 0.29 -10.13
C ALA A 114 -3.77 0.05 -8.63
N ALA A 115 -4.42 1.01 -7.97
CA ALA A 115 -4.70 0.89 -6.55
C ALA A 115 -5.98 0.10 -6.26
N PHE A 116 -6.92 0.01 -7.19
CA PHE A 116 -8.04 -0.94 -7.10
C PHE A 116 -7.58 -2.38 -7.33
N GLU A 117 -6.75 -2.63 -8.35
CA GLU A 117 -6.19 -3.96 -8.66
C GLU A 117 -5.48 -4.57 -7.45
N ARG A 118 -4.70 -3.79 -6.70
CA ARG A 118 -4.08 -4.25 -5.45
C ARG A 118 -5.07 -4.71 -4.39
N VAL A 119 -6.10 -3.90 -4.14
CA VAL A 119 -7.11 -4.28 -3.14
C VAL A 119 -7.80 -5.55 -3.60
N LEU A 120 -8.10 -5.67 -4.89
CA LEU A 120 -8.66 -6.88 -5.47
C LEU A 120 -7.76 -8.10 -5.29
N GLU A 121 -6.44 -7.99 -5.53
CA GLU A 121 -5.47 -9.07 -5.28
C GLU A 121 -5.48 -9.52 -3.81
N ARG A 122 -5.41 -8.56 -2.88
CA ARG A 122 -5.45 -8.84 -1.43
C ARG A 122 -6.79 -9.46 -1.00
N VAL A 123 -7.90 -9.01 -1.57
CA VAL A 123 -9.23 -9.58 -1.33
C VAL A 123 -9.29 -11.01 -1.85
N ASN A 124 -8.84 -11.26 -3.09
CA ASN A 124 -8.84 -12.59 -3.72
C ASN A 124 -7.97 -13.61 -2.96
N ALA A 125 -6.91 -13.15 -2.29
CA ALA A 125 -6.08 -14.00 -1.43
C ALA A 125 -6.84 -14.53 -0.19
N ILE A 126 -7.89 -13.84 0.24
CA ILE A 126 -8.73 -14.22 1.38
C ILE A 126 -10.01 -14.92 0.89
N SER A 127 -10.76 -14.27 0.01
CA SER A 127 -12.04 -14.76 -0.53
C SER A 127 -12.14 -14.35 -2.00
N PRO A 128 -12.21 -15.32 -2.94
CA PRO A 128 -12.25 -14.99 -4.35
C PRO A 128 -13.46 -14.10 -4.69
N ALA A 129 -13.20 -13.06 -5.48
CA ALA A 129 -14.20 -12.15 -5.99
C ALA A 129 -15.08 -12.85 -7.03
N LYS A 130 -16.40 -12.65 -6.91
CA LYS A 130 -17.43 -13.20 -7.81
C LYS A 130 -17.81 -12.19 -8.89
N HIS A 131 -17.96 -10.93 -8.51
CA HIS A 131 -18.36 -9.84 -9.39
C HIS A 131 -17.77 -8.52 -8.88
N ILE A 132 -17.45 -7.63 -9.81
CA ILE A 132 -16.76 -6.37 -9.54
C ILE A 132 -17.55 -5.26 -10.21
N ALA A 133 -17.94 -4.25 -9.43
CA ALA A 133 -18.64 -3.08 -9.93
C ALA A 133 -18.12 -1.83 -9.21
N GLU A 134 -17.42 -0.96 -9.96
CA GLU A 134 -16.79 0.26 -9.43
C GLU A 134 -15.93 -0.05 -8.18
N ASN A 135 -16.34 0.46 -7.01
CA ASN A 135 -15.68 0.28 -5.72
C ASN A 135 -16.29 -0.85 -4.87
N VAL A 136 -17.09 -1.72 -5.47
CA VAL A 136 -17.76 -2.84 -4.80
C VAL A 136 -17.23 -4.16 -5.35
N ILE A 137 -16.79 -5.04 -4.44
CA ILE A 137 -16.33 -6.39 -4.73
C ILE A 137 -17.30 -7.36 -4.06
N GLU A 138 -17.98 -8.17 -4.85
CA GLU A 138 -18.76 -9.29 -4.32
C GLU A 138 -17.80 -10.44 -4.03
N ILE A 139 -17.82 -10.95 -2.80
CA ILE A 139 -16.94 -12.03 -2.33
C ILE A 139 -17.75 -13.31 -2.10
N ASN A 140 -17.11 -14.46 -2.27
CA ASN A 140 -17.77 -15.76 -2.12
C ASN A 140 -18.15 -16.07 -0.67
N ASN A 141 -17.26 -15.77 0.28
CA ASN A 141 -17.43 -16.07 1.71
C ASN A 141 -16.90 -14.91 2.57
N GLU A 142 -17.52 -14.69 3.73
CA GLU A 142 -17.00 -13.80 4.77
C GLU A 142 -15.83 -14.44 5.50
N ASP A 143 -14.85 -13.62 5.90
CA ASP A 143 -13.68 -14.07 6.65
C ASP A 143 -13.15 -12.92 7.54
N ASP A 144 -12.88 -13.20 8.81
CA ASP A 144 -12.33 -12.22 9.76
C ASP A 144 -10.92 -11.73 9.38
N ALA A 145 -10.23 -12.40 8.46
CA ALA A 145 -8.99 -11.92 7.86
C ALA A 145 -9.16 -10.52 7.23
N PHE A 146 -10.36 -10.16 6.75
CA PHE A 146 -10.62 -8.80 6.26
C PHE A 146 -10.46 -7.73 7.35
N LEU A 147 -10.78 -8.05 8.62
CA LEU A 147 -10.57 -7.13 9.74
C LEU A 147 -9.07 -6.85 9.94
N LYS A 148 -8.24 -7.88 9.82
CA LYS A 148 -6.78 -7.75 9.86
C LYS A 148 -6.22 -6.98 8.67
N MET A 149 -6.93 -6.96 7.55
CA MET A 149 -6.56 -6.22 6.34
C MET A 149 -6.92 -4.73 6.41
N GLY A 150 -7.63 -4.29 7.45
CA GLY A 150 -8.08 -2.91 7.62
C GLY A 150 -9.48 -2.65 7.08
N PHE A 151 -10.35 -3.65 7.12
CA PHE A 151 -11.78 -3.51 6.87
C PHE A 151 -12.56 -3.56 8.18
N VAL A 152 -13.79 -3.07 8.15
CA VAL A 152 -14.77 -3.18 9.24
C VAL A 152 -16.08 -3.70 8.70
N HIS A 153 -16.86 -4.36 9.56
CA HIS A 153 -18.20 -4.80 9.21
C HIS A 153 -19.07 -3.60 8.80
N SER A 154 -19.83 -3.80 7.74
CA SER A 154 -20.82 -2.84 7.24
C SER A 154 -22.06 -3.60 6.76
N LEU A 155 -23.10 -2.87 6.37
CA LEU A 155 -24.35 -3.50 5.95
C LEU A 155 -24.13 -4.41 4.73
N GLY A 156 -24.26 -5.73 4.94
CA GLY A 156 -24.12 -6.74 3.90
C GLY A 156 -22.67 -7.13 3.54
N GLY A 157 -21.72 -6.89 4.45
CA GLY A 157 -20.33 -7.34 4.30
C GLY A 157 -19.35 -6.46 5.04
N TYR A 158 -18.39 -5.87 4.30
CA TYR A 158 -17.29 -5.10 4.86
C TYR A 158 -17.05 -3.80 4.08
N THR A 159 -16.48 -2.80 4.74
CA THR A 159 -15.96 -1.59 4.08
C THR A 159 -14.55 -1.31 4.58
N SER A 160 -13.66 -0.87 3.70
CA SER A 160 -12.30 -0.49 4.08
C SER A 160 -12.31 0.68 5.08
N CYS A 161 -11.30 0.71 5.95
CA CYS A 161 -11.03 1.83 6.84
C CYS A 161 -10.07 2.86 6.20
N ASP A 162 -9.40 2.53 5.10
CA ASP A 162 -8.43 3.42 4.45
C ASP A 162 -9.15 4.59 3.76
N PRO A 163 -8.98 5.84 4.23
CA PRO A 163 -9.59 6.99 3.59
C PRO A 163 -9.11 7.21 2.14
N GLY A 164 -7.89 6.75 1.79
CA GLY A 164 -7.36 6.83 0.43
C GLY A 164 -7.84 5.71 -0.49
N ARG A 165 -8.66 4.78 0.02
CA ARG A 165 -9.15 3.65 -0.77
C ARG A 165 -10.46 3.12 -0.21
N VAL A 166 -11.57 3.72 -0.62
CA VAL A 166 -12.91 3.35 -0.17
C VAL A 166 -13.43 2.19 -1.01
N VAL A 167 -13.29 0.95 -0.51
CA VAL A 167 -13.76 -0.28 -1.17
C VAL A 167 -14.76 -0.98 -0.27
N ARG A 168 -15.84 -1.50 -0.86
CA ARG A 168 -16.87 -2.28 -0.16
C ARG A 168 -16.83 -3.73 -0.61
N LEU A 169 -16.81 -4.65 0.34
CA LEU A 169 -16.98 -6.07 0.11
C LEU A 169 -18.43 -6.43 0.43
N ARG A 170 -19.07 -7.19 -0.45
CA ARG A 170 -20.44 -7.67 -0.25
C ARG A 170 -20.51 -9.18 -0.36
N THR A 171 -21.35 -9.77 0.46
CA THR A 171 -21.80 -11.15 0.30
C THR A 171 -23.22 -11.15 -0.24
N LEU A 172 -23.45 -11.91 -1.31
CA LEU A 172 -24.81 -12.22 -1.74
C LEU A 172 -25.30 -13.40 -0.90
N GLN A 173 -26.46 -13.25 -0.25
CA GLN A 173 -27.19 -14.36 0.33
C GLN A 173 -27.62 -15.37 -0.74
#